data_AF-A0A2V8GNU4-F1
#
_entry.id   AF-A0A2V8GNU4-F1
#
_cell.length_a   1.000
_cell.length_b   1.000
_cell.length_c   1.000
_cell.angle_alpha   90.00
_cell.angle_beta   90.00
_cell.angle_gamma   90.00
#
_symmetry.space_group_name_H-M   'P 1'
#
loop_
_entity.id
_entity.type
_entity.pdbx_description
1 polymer ?
#
loop_
_entity_poly.entity_id
_entity_poly.type
_entity_poly.pdbx_seq_one_letter_code
_entity_poly.pdbx_strand_id
1 'polypeptide(L)'
;MGKRAISVTLETDNLVWLKARAGATGLRSVSELIDRLVTQARTAGAPGPVRSVVGTIDTDAGDPSLEQADSAVRAMFDASLRRPMVVREVSPPHGAAPSRKKPRGRS
;
A
#
# COMPACT_ATOMS: atom_id res chain seq x y z
N MET A 1 16.54 0.23 13.97
CA MET A 1 16.25 1.52 14.64
C MET A 1 14.80 1.54 15.10
N GLY A 2 14.49 2.23 16.20
CA GLY A 2 13.11 2.33 16.70
C GLY A 2 12.23 3.16 15.74
N LYS A 3 11.04 2.65 15.43
CA LYS A 3 10.03 3.39 14.66
C LYS A 3 9.24 4.29 15.61
N ARG A 4 9.03 5.55 15.24
CA ARG A 4 8.19 6.51 16.00
C ARG A 4 6.88 6.73 15.26
N ALA A 5 5.76 6.65 15.98
CA ALA A 5 4.45 6.92 15.43
C ALA A 5 4.23 8.44 15.30
N ILE A 6 3.68 8.84 14.15
CA ILE A 6 3.24 10.22 13.87
C ILE A 6 1.87 10.15 13.16
N SER A 7 1.06 11.19 13.30
CA SER A 7 -0.12 11.39 12.47
C SER A 7 0.24 12.26 11.26
N VAL A 8 -0.33 11.93 10.10
CA VAL A 8 -0.15 12.71 8.86
C VAL A 8 -1.53 12.89 8.23
N THR A 9 -1.85 14.12 7.85
CA THR A 9 -3.06 14.45 7.12
C THR A 9 -2.74 14.46 5.63
N LEU A 10 -3.45 13.65 4.85
CA LEU A 10 -3.27 13.51 3.40
C LEU A 10 -4.63 13.56 2.72
N GLU A 11 -4.65 13.96 1.46
CA GLU A 11 -5.86 13.87 0.64
C GLU A 11 -6.32 12.41 0.51
N THR A 12 -7.63 12.22 0.34
CA THR A 12 -8.26 10.90 0.27
C THR A 12 -7.69 10.04 -0.86
N ASP A 13 -7.44 10.64 -2.02
CA ASP A 13 -6.91 9.92 -3.18
C ASP A 13 -5.50 9.39 -2.92
N ASN A 14 -4.66 10.18 -2.23
CA ASN A 14 -3.33 9.77 -1.81
C ASN A 14 -3.39 8.60 -0.81
N LEU A 15 -4.37 8.59 0.09
CA LEU A 15 -4.58 7.48 1.02
C LEU A 15 -5.00 6.20 0.31
N VAL A 16 -5.89 6.29 -0.68
CA VAL A 16 -6.33 5.14 -1.49
C VAL A 16 -5.14 4.58 -2.28
N TRP A 17 -4.39 5.46 -2.95
CA TRP A 17 -3.19 5.08 -3.69
C TRP A 17 -2.14 4.38 -2.80
N LEU A 18 -1.85 4.94 -1.61
CA LEU A 18 -0.88 4.34 -0.67
C LEU A 18 -1.32 2.96 -0.18
N LYS A 19 -2.60 2.76 0.13
CA LYS A 19 -3.13 1.45 0.56
C LYS A 19 -3.04 0.42 -0.56
N ALA A 20 -3.47 0.77 -1.77
CA ALA A 20 -3.38 -0.10 -2.93
C ALA A 20 -1.92 -0.47 -3.23
N ARG A 21 -1.01 0.51 -3.17
CA ARG A 21 0.42 0.30 -3.41
C ARG A 21 1.07 -0.59 -2.36
N ALA A 22 0.70 -0.46 -1.08
CA ALA A 22 1.18 -1.34 -0.02
C ALA A 22 0.77 -2.79 -0.27
N GLY A 23 -0.48 -3.02 -0.68
CA GLY A 23 -0.98 -4.35 -1.07
C GLY A 23 -0.26 -4.93 -2.29
N ALA A 24 -0.14 -4.14 -3.36
CA ALA A 24 0.51 -4.55 -4.61
C ALA A 24 2.02 -4.88 -4.44
N THR A 25 2.68 -4.26 -3.46
CA THR A 25 4.10 -4.52 -3.15
C THR A 25 4.31 -5.60 -2.09
N GLY A 26 3.24 -6.22 -1.59
CA GLY A 26 3.31 -7.26 -0.56
C GLY A 26 3.75 -6.76 0.82
N LEU A 27 3.63 -5.46 1.08
CA LEU A 27 4.02 -4.86 2.36
C LEU A 27 2.92 -5.05 3.41
N ARG A 28 3.32 -5.14 4.67
CA ARG A 28 2.39 -5.45 5.77
C ARG A 28 1.64 -4.22 6.27
N SER A 29 2.05 -3.02 5.88
CA SER A 29 1.41 -1.77 6.30
C SER A 29 1.74 -0.58 5.39
N VAL A 30 0.87 0.43 5.42
CA VAL A 30 1.14 1.74 4.81
C VAL A 30 2.36 2.42 5.45
N SER A 31 2.55 2.26 6.76
CA SER A 31 3.72 2.81 7.46
C SER A 31 5.04 2.24 6.92
N GLU A 32 5.07 0.95 6.58
CA GLU A 32 6.23 0.30 5.96
C GLU A 32 6.50 0.83 4.54
N LEU A 33 5.45 1.09 3.77
CA LEU A 33 5.56 1.73 2.46
C LEU A 33 6.10 3.17 2.57
N ILE A 34 5.55 3.97 3.47
CA ILE A 34 5.98 5.36 3.68
C ILE A 34 7.45 5.39 4.13
N ASP A 35 7.86 4.53 5.06
CA ASP A 35 9.24 4.43 5.53
C ASP A 35 10.21 4.10 4.38
N ARG A 36 9.81 3.18 3.48
CA ARG A 36 10.56 2.86 2.27
C ARG A 36 10.65 4.04 1.29
N LEU A 37 9.53 4.72 1.02
CA LEU A 37 9.49 5.88 0.11
C LEU A 37 10.37 7.03 0.64
N VAL A 38 10.28 7.32 1.94
CA VAL A 38 11.11 8.36 2.59
C VAL A 38 12.57 7.95 2.57
N THR A 39 12.88 6.68 2.84
CA THR A 39 14.25 6.17 2.75
C THR A 39 14.79 6.32 1.33
N GLN A 40 14.03 5.89 0.32
CA GLN A 40 14.39 6.03 -1.09
C GLN A 40 14.63 7.49 -1.48
N ALA A 41 13.73 8.40 -1.12
CA ALA A 41 13.87 9.83 -1.39
C ALA A 41 15.14 10.41 -0.73
N ARG A 42 15.44 9.99 0.51
CA ARG A 42 16.66 10.41 1.22
C ARG A 42 17.93 9.84 0.60
N THR A 43 17.92 8.58 0.16
CA THR A 43 19.09 7.90 -0.42
C THR A 43 19.32 8.23 -1.89
N ALA A 44 18.26 8.57 -2.61
CA ALA A 44 18.35 8.91 -4.03
C ALA A 44 19.10 10.24 -4.28
N GLY A 45 19.28 11.06 -3.25
CA GLY A 45 19.86 12.40 -3.37
C GLY A 45 18.97 13.32 -4.22
N ALA A 46 19.42 14.55 -4.47
CA ALA A 46 18.79 15.38 -5.49
C ALA A 46 18.79 14.59 -6.81
N PRO A 47 17.69 14.55 -7.57
CA PRO A 47 17.69 13.88 -8.87
C PRO A 47 18.84 14.47 -9.67
N GLY A 48 19.85 13.65 -9.95
CA GLY A 48 20.92 14.02 -10.86
C GLY A 48 20.32 14.45 -12.20
N PRO A 49 21.07 15.22 -13.02
CA PRO A 49 20.57 15.71 -14.29
C PRO A 49 19.89 14.59 -15.09
N VAL A 50 18.74 14.91 -15.70
CA VAL A 50 17.94 13.97 -16.50
C VAL A 50 18.87 13.27 -17.48
N ARG A 51 18.98 11.95 -17.35
CA ARG A 51 19.84 11.10 -18.16
C ARG A 51 18.97 10.23 -19.04
N SER A 52 19.23 10.27 -20.35
CA SER A 52 18.62 9.34 -21.29
C SER A 52 19.08 7.93 -20.93
N VAL A 53 18.13 7.05 -20.61
CA VAL A 53 18.39 5.64 -20.34
C VAL A 53 18.00 4.87 -21.60
N VAL A 54 18.99 4.32 -22.28
CA VAL A 54 18.78 3.36 -23.36
C VAL A 54 18.70 1.98 -22.74
N GLY A 55 17.58 1.29 -22.95
CA GLY A 55 17.35 -0.06 -22.46
C GLY A 55 16.44 -0.82 -23.42
N THR A 56 16.50 -2.14 -23.35
CA THR A 56 15.59 -3.02 -24.08
C THR A 56 14.38 -3.30 -23.23
N ILE A 57 13.20 -3.21 -23.83
CA ILE A 57 11.93 -3.61 -23.20
C ILE A 57 11.46 -4.86 -23.94
N ASP A 58 11.17 -5.92 -23.19
CA ASP A 58 10.62 -7.13 -23.78
C ASP A 58 9.13 -6.89 -24.08
N THR A 59 8.76 -7.04 -25.35
CA THR A 59 7.37 -6.99 -25.82
C THR A 59 6.90 -8.38 -26.23
N ASP A 60 5.58 -8.59 -26.25
CA ASP A 60 5.03 -9.85 -26.75
C ASP A 60 5.42 -10.04 -28.23
N ALA A 61 5.94 -11.23 -28.56
CA ALA A 61 6.32 -11.58 -29.92
C ALA A 61 5.11 -11.61 -30.87
N GLY A 62 3.90 -11.84 -30.34
CA GLY A 62 2.65 -11.81 -31.11
C GLY A 62 2.07 -10.41 -31.31
N ASP A 63 2.54 -9.41 -30.55
CA ASP A 63 2.08 -8.03 -30.61
C ASP A 63 3.25 -7.03 -30.46
N PRO A 64 4.20 -7.01 -31.42
CA PRO A 64 5.38 -6.17 -31.33
C PRO A 64 5.07 -4.68 -31.46
N SER A 65 3.96 -4.32 -32.12
CA SER A 65 3.47 -2.94 -32.24
C SER A 65 2.57 -2.51 -31.07
N LEU A 66 2.30 -3.41 -30.11
CA LEU A 66 1.45 -3.16 -28.94
C LEU A 66 0.01 -2.73 -29.30
N GLU A 67 -0.50 -3.14 -30.46
CA GLU A 67 -1.86 -2.80 -30.91
C GLU A 67 -2.93 -3.40 -30.01
N GLN A 68 -2.62 -4.51 -29.34
CA GLN A 68 -3.54 -5.25 -28.47
C GLN A 68 -3.29 -4.97 -26.99
N ALA A 69 -2.28 -4.16 -26.63
CA ALA A 69 -1.89 -3.91 -25.25
C ALA A 69 -3.05 -3.40 -24.37
N ASP A 70 -3.87 -2.47 -24.88
CA ASP A 70 -5.04 -1.94 -24.18
C ASP A 70 -6.05 -3.04 -23.84
N SER A 71 -6.30 -3.94 -24.79
CA SER A 71 -7.22 -5.06 -24.61
C SER A 71 -6.69 -6.06 -23.59
N ALA A 72 -5.37 -6.33 -23.61
CA ALA A 72 -4.70 -7.22 -22.67
C ALA A 72 -4.77 -6.66 -21.23
N VAL A 73 -4.49 -5.38 -21.04
CA VAL A 73 -4.58 -4.72 -19.72
C VAL A 73 -6.01 -4.75 -19.18
N ARG A 74 -7.01 -4.45 -20.02
CA ARG A 74 -8.43 -4.56 -19.63
C ARG A 74 -8.81 -5.97 -19.20
N ALA A 75 -8.40 -6.98 -19.97
CA ALA A 75 -8.67 -8.37 -19.64
C ALA A 75 -8.04 -8.78 -18.29
N MET A 76 -6.81 -8.34 -18.01
CA MET A 76 -6.15 -8.56 -16.71
C MET A 76 -6.91 -7.89 -15.56
N PHE A 77 -7.40 -6.68 -15.78
CA PHE A 77 -8.21 -5.96 -14.79
C PHE A 77 -9.53 -6.68 -14.50
N ASP A 78 -10.26 -7.08 -15.54
CA ASP A 78 -11.52 -7.81 -15.42
C ASP A 78 -11.32 -9.16 -14.70
N ALA A 79 -10.21 -9.86 -15.00
CA ALA A 79 -9.85 -11.08 -14.30
C ALA A 79 -9.54 -10.83 -12.81
N SER A 80 -8.93 -9.69 -12.48
CA SER A 80 -8.67 -9.30 -11.09
C SER A 80 -9.96 -9.06 -10.31
N LEU A 81 -10.98 -8.47 -10.94
CA LEU A 81 -12.29 -8.24 -10.28
C LEU A 81 -12.99 -9.54 -9.88
N ARG A 82 -12.73 -10.64 -10.59
CA ARG A 82 -13.33 -11.95 -10.32
C ARG A 82 -12.64 -12.74 -9.22
N ARG A 83 -11.48 -12.27 -8.73
CA ARG A 83 -10.76 -12.94 -7.64
C ARG A 83 -11.43 -12.60 -6.31
N PRO A 84 -11.84 -13.61 -5.50
CA PRO A 84 -12.39 -13.35 -4.18
C PRO A 84 -11.32 -12.70 -3.29
N MET A 85 -11.53 -11.43 -2.96
CA MET A 85 -10.63 -10.68 -2.09
C MET A 85 -10.93 -11.07 -0.64
N VAL A 86 -10.17 -12.00 -0.08
CA VAL A 86 -10.30 -12.38 1.34
C VAL A 86 -9.68 -11.27 2.19
N VAL A 87 -10.49 -10.30 2.60
CA VAL A 87 -10.12 -9.30 3.59
C VAL A 87 -10.22 -9.94 4.97
N ARG A 88 -9.07 -10.24 5.60
CA ARG A 88 -9.04 -10.49 7.05
C ARG A 88 -9.13 -9.15 7.75
N GLU A 89 -10.32 -8.76 8.15
CA GLU A 89 -10.49 -7.71 9.16
C GLU A 89 -9.85 -8.19 10.46
N VAL A 90 -8.72 -7.58 10.83
CA VAL A 90 -8.21 -7.69 12.20
C VAL A 90 -9.09 -6.76 13.02
N SER A 91 -10.17 -7.30 13.58
CA SER A 91 -10.98 -6.56 14.54
C SER A 91 -10.06 -6.06 15.66
N PRO A 92 -9.95 -4.74 15.91
CA PRO A 92 -9.23 -4.26 17.08
C PRO A 92 -9.94 -4.82 18.32
N PRO A 93 -9.22 -5.31 19.34
CA PRO A 93 -9.85 -5.71 20.59
C PRO A 93 -10.57 -4.47 21.15
N HIS A 94 -11.90 -4.52 21.12
CA HIS A 94 -12.74 -3.52 21.78
C HIS A 94 -12.30 -3.48 23.24
N GLY A 95 -11.91 -2.28 23.70
CA GLY A 95 -11.27 -2.08 24.98
C GLY A 95 -12.07 -2.74 26.10
N ALA A 96 -11.38 -3.49 26.95
CA ALA A 96 -11.92 -3.96 28.21
C ALA A 96 -12.39 -2.73 29.01
N ALA A 97 -13.72 -2.59 29.17
CA ALA A 97 -14.27 -1.60 30.07
C ALA A 97 -13.73 -1.87 31.49
N PRO A 98 -13.22 -0.87 32.22
CA PRO A 98 -12.77 -1.09 33.58
C PRO A 98 -13.97 -1.48 34.46
N SER A 99 -13.93 -2.70 34.98
CA SER A 99 -14.89 -3.22 35.95
C SER A 99 -14.99 -2.27 37.15
N ARG A 100 -16.09 -1.52 37.23
CA ARG A 100 -16.47 -0.72 38.41
C ARG A 100 -16.65 -1.66 39.60
N LYS A 101 -15.64 -1.74 40.48
CA LYS A 101 -15.77 -2.40 41.80
C LYS A 101 -16.83 -1.63 42.62
N LYS A 102 -17.94 -2.31 42.93
CA LYS A 102 -18.98 -1.83 43.85
C LYS A 102 -18.43 -1.90 45.29
N PRO A 103 -18.48 -0.84 46.10
CA PRO A 103 -18.08 -0.93 47.50
C PRO A 103 -19.12 -1.77 48.27
N ARG A 104 -18.64 -2.80 48.97
CA ARG A 104 -19.44 -3.60 49.90
C ARG A 104 -19.82 -2.72 51.08
N GLY A 105 -21.12 -2.51 51.28
CA GLY A 105 -21.67 -1.88 52.48
C GLY A 105 -21.26 -2.66 53.74
N ARG A 106 -20.93 -1.91 54.78
CA ARG A 106 -20.51 -2.36 56.10
C ARG A 106 -21.66 -2.09 57.06
N SER A 107 -22.00 -3.14 57.83
CA SER A 107 -22.70 -3.18 59.14
C SER A 107 -24.00 -2.40 59.31
#